data_AF-A0AAU5GZU9-F1
#
_entry.id   AF-A0AAU5GZU9-F1
#
_cell.length_a   1.000
_cell.length_b   1.000
_cell.length_c   1.000
_cell.angle_alpha   90.00
_cell.angle_beta   90.00
_cell.angle_gamma   90.00
#
_symmetry.space_group_name_H-M   'P 1'
#
loop_
_entity.id
_entity.type
_entity.pdbx_description
1 polymer ?
#
loop_
_entity_poly.entity_id
_entity_poly.type
_entity_poly.pdbx_seq_one_letter_code
_entity_poly.pdbx_strand_id
1 'polypeptide(L)' 'MLHAFDIDLTDHETRRRAEVVAALGDGWDPVGTLRDEDEAYRLLYSGLDAEQEETYRMLVAAGVLPARTGEGGGRGAASD' A
#
# COMPACT_ATOMS: atom_id res chain seq x y z
N MET A 1 8.36 -4.54 -46.93
CA MET A 1 8.84 -3.51 -46.01
C MET A 1 8.21 -3.79 -44.66
N LEU A 2 8.99 -4.24 -43.67
CA LEU A 2 8.49 -4.44 -42.31
C LEU A 2 8.55 -3.09 -41.59
N HIS A 3 7.43 -2.60 -41.10
CA HIS A 3 7.40 -1.44 -40.22
C HIS A 3 7.74 -1.88 -38.80
N ALA A 4 8.77 -1.28 -38.21
CA ALA A 4 9.04 -1.45 -36.80
C ALA A 4 7.91 -0.80 -36.00
N PHE A 5 7.33 -1.56 -35.09
CA PHE A 5 6.36 -1.08 -34.13
C PHE A 5 7.10 -0.81 -32.83
N ASP A 6 7.05 0.44 -32.37
CA ASP A 6 7.69 0.91 -31.15
C ASP A 6 6.61 1.56 -30.26
N ILE A 7 6.55 1.15 -28.99
CA ILE A 7 5.62 1.69 -27.99
C ILE A 7 6.45 2.21 -26.82
N ASP A 8 6.27 3.49 -26.49
CA ASP A 8 6.76 4.05 -25.24
C ASP A 8 5.84 3.68 -24.07
N LEU A 9 6.18 2.61 -23.36
CA LEU A 9 5.41 2.16 -22.19
C LEU A 9 5.43 3.16 -21.03
N THR A 10 6.43 4.04 -20.94
CA THR A 10 6.54 5.04 -19.89
C THR A 10 5.54 6.16 -20.09
N ASP A 11 5.41 6.66 -21.33
CA ASP A 11 4.37 7.64 -21.68
C ASP A 11 2.97 7.05 -21.48
N HIS A 12 2.75 5.81 -21.94
CA HIS A 12 1.48 5.12 -21.77
C HIS A 12 1.10 4.91 -20.29
N GLU A 13 2.05 4.53 -19.44
CA GLU A 13 1.80 4.39 -18.00
C GLU A 13 1.53 5.74 -17.32
N THR A 14 2.23 6.79 -17.75
CA THR A 14 1.99 8.15 -17.25
C THR A 14 0.57 8.59 -17.58
N ARG A 15 0.12 8.36 -18.82
CA ARG A 15 -1.26 8.64 -19.22
C ARG A 15 -2.27 7.82 -18.42
N ARG A 16 -2.03 6.51 -18.24
CA ARG A 16 -2.93 5.64 -17.45
C ARG A 16 -3.09 6.17 -16.03
N ARG A 17 -2.01 6.56 -15.37
CA ARG A 17 -2.04 7.10 -14.00
C ARG A 17 -2.79 8.44 -13.94
N ALA A 18 -2.57 9.32 -14.91
CA ALA A 18 -3.27 10.60 -14.98
C ALA A 18 -4.79 10.41 -15.10
N GLU A 19 -5.25 9.51 -15.97
CA GLU A 19 -6.68 9.18 -16.12
C GLU A 19 -7.27 8.56 -14.85
N VAL A 20 -6.50 7.70 -14.14
CA VAL A 20 -6.92 7.14 -12.85
C VAL A 20 -7.12 8.23 -11.81
N VAL A 21 -6.17 9.15 -11.67
CA VAL A 21 -6.28 10.27 -10.72
C VAL A 21 -7.45 11.18 -11.08
N ALA A 22 -7.65 11.48 -12.37
CA ALA A 22 -8.79 12.26 -12.84
C ALA A 22 -10.13 11.59 -12.51
N ALA A 23 -10.23 10.27 -12.62
CA ALA A 23 -11.44 9.52 -12.31
C ALA A 23 -11.80 9.49 -10.81
N LEU A 24 -10.80 9.65 -9.92
CA LEU A 24 -11.02 9.75 -8.47
C LEU A 24 -11.64 11.10 -8.08
N GLY A 25 -11.42 12.15 -8.89
CA GLY A 25 -12.05 13.46 -8.76
C GLY A 25 -11.43 14.36 -7.68
N ASP A 26 -11.82 15.64 -7.70
CA ASP A 26 -11.21 16.71 -6.88
C ASP A 26 -11.42 16.55 -5.36
N GLY A 27 -12.36 15.69 -4.95
CA GLY A 27 -12.63 15.40 -3.54
C GLY A 27 -11.77 14.28 -2.96
N TRP A 28 -10.94 13.61 -3.77
CA TRP A 28 -10.12 12.50 -3.29
C TRP A 28 -8.97 13.01 -2.41
N ASP A 29 -8.98 12.60 -1.13
CA ASP A 29 -7.87 12.78 -0.21
C ASP A 29 -7.01 11.50 -0.15
N PRO A 30 -5.89 11.43 -0.88
CA PRO A 30 -5.03 10.24 -0.88
C PRO A 30 -4.41 9.98 0.50
N VAL A 31 -4.12 11.04 1.28
CA VAL A 31 -3.52 10.89 2.60
C VAL A 31 -4.56 10.40 3.60
N GLY A 32 -5.78 10.92 3.53
CA GLY A 32 -6.94 10.41 4.27
C GLY A 32 -7.19 8.93 3.97
N THR A 33 -7.23 8.56 2.69
CA THR A 33 -7.43 7.17 2.25
C THR A 33 -6.37 6.23 2.84
N LEU A 34 -5.08 6.60 2.81
CA LEU A 34 -4.01 5.79 3.40
C LEU A 34 -4.14 5.63 4.92
N ARG A 35 -4.57 6.68 5.62
CA ARG A 35 -4.84 6.61 7.06
C ARG A 35 -6.00 5.69 7.39
N ASP A 36 -7.06 5.75 6.59
CA ASP A 36 -8.24 4.90 6.73
C ASP A 36 -7.88 3.42 6.48
N GLU A 37 -7.01 3.15 5.49
CA GLU A 37 -6.47 1.81 5.24
C GLU A 37 -5.65 1.28 6.44
N ASP A 38 -4.75 2.09 7.00
CA ASP A 38 -3.98 1.72 8.20
C ASP A 38 -4.90 1.43 9.40
N GLU A 39 -5.96 2.22 9.58
CA GLU A 39 -6.97 1.98 10.61
C GLU A 39 -7.73 0.68 10.38
N ALA A 40 -8.15 0.41 9.14
CA ALA A 40 -8.81 -0.83 8.78
C ALA A 40 -7.90 -2.06 9.04
N TYR A 41 -6.60 -1.97 8.72
CA TYR A 41 -5.63 -3.01 9.03
C TYR A 41 -5.50 -3.28 10.53
N ARG A 42 -5.47 -2.22 11.35
CA ARG A 42 -5.45 -2.35 12.81
C ARG A 42 -6.71 -3.02 13.34
N LEU A 43 -7.88 -2.68 12.78
CA LEU A 43 -9.15 -3.31 13.14
C LEU A 43 -9.22 -4.79 12.75
N LEU A 44 -8.71 -5.16 11.57
CA LEU A 44 -8.69 -6.55 11.10
C LEU A 44 -7.98 -7.50 12.06
N TYR A 45 -6.89 -7.03 12.66
CA TYR A 45 -6.13 -7.79 13.66
C TYR A 45 -6.42 -7.32 15.10
N SER A 46 -7.55 -6.67 15.34
CA SER A 46 -7.99 -6.31 16.69
C SER A 46 -8.73 -7.48 17.35
N GLY A 47 -8.68 -7.54 18.69
CA GLY A 47 -9.45 -8.53 19.44
C GLY A 47 -8.99 -9.98 19.27
N LEU A 48 -7.74 -10.20 18.82
CA LEU A 48 -7.16 -11.54 18.74
C LEU A 48 -7.04 -12.15 20.14
N ASP A 49 -7.34 -13.44 20.24
CA ASP A 49 -7.00 -14.21 21.41
C ASP A 49 -5.47 -14.49 21.48
N ALA A 50 -5.03 -15.14 22.55
CA ALA A 50 -3.60 -15.37 22.79
C ALA A 50 -2.91 -16.22 21.70
N GLU A 51 -3.60 -17.22 21.14
CA GLU A 51 -3.04 -18.10 20.11
C GLU A 51 -2.99 -17.39 18.75
N GLN A 52 -4.05 -16.64 18.44
CA GLN A 52 -4.13 -15.81 17.25
C GLN A 52 -3.08 -14.68 17.25
N GLU A 53 -2.86 -14.05 18.40
CA GLU A 53 -1.86 -13.01 18.58
C GLU A 53 -0.42 -13.56 18.41
N GLU A 54 -0.15 -14.77 18.88
CA GLU A 54 1.14 -15.43 18.65
C GLU A 54 1.36 -15.78 17.17
N THR A 55 0.32 -16.28 16.50
CA THR A 55 0.35 -16.52 15.05
C THR A 55 0.59 -15.22 14.28
N TYR A 56 -0.10 -14.13 14.66
CA TYR A 56 0.09 -12.81 14.07
C TYR A 56 1.55 -12.36 14.16
N ARG A 57 2.16 -12.44 15.34
CA ARG A 57 3.58 -12.06 15.54
C ARG A 57 4.54 -12.92 14.73
N MET A 58 4.29 -14.23 14.63
CA MET A 58 5.08 -15.13 13.79
C MET A 58 5.04 -14.71 12.32
N LEU A 59 3.85 -14.39 11.80
CA LEU A 59 3.67 -13.97 10.41
C LEU A 59 4.29 -12.59 10.13
N VAL A 60 4.23 -11.66 11.09
CA VAL A 60 4.94 -10.38 11.01
C VAL A 60 6.45 -10.60 10.97
N ALA A 61 6.99 -11.44 11.86
CA ALA A 61 8.42 -11.75 11.90
C ALA A 61 8.91 -12.42 10.60
N ALA A 62 8.06 -13.24 9.96
CA ALA A 62 8.32 -13.86 8.66
C ALA A 62 8.18 -12.89 7.47
N GLY A 63 7.69 -11.67 7.68
CA GLY A 63 7.41 -10.69 6.62
C GLY A 63 6.20 -11.02 5.76
N VAL A 64 5.34 -11.95 6.22
CA VAL A 64 4.09 -12.31 5.53
C VAL A 64 3.01 -11.27 5.79
N LEU A 65 2.93 -10.76 7.02
CA LEU A 65 2.00 -9.71 7.40
C LEU A 65 2.74 -8.41 7.74
N PRO A 66 2.12 -7.24 7.46
CA PRO A 66 2.62 -5.97 7.97
C PRO A 66 2.44 -5.89 9.49
N ALA A 67 3.38 -5.23 10.16
CA ALA A 67 3.23 -4.87 11.57
C ALA A 67 2.13 -3.81 11.74
N ARG A 68 1.34 -3.90 12.82
CA ARG A 68 0.38 -2.84 13.17
C ARG A 68 1.13 -1.52 13.34
N THR A 69 0.55 -0.44 12.84
CA THR A 69 1.12 0.91 12.94
C THR A 69 1.41 1.23 14.42
N GLY A 70 2.69 1.41 14.77
CA GLY A 70 3.15 1.65 16.14
C GLY A 70 3.86 0.46 16.84
N GLU A 71 3.71 -0.76 16.32
CA GLU A 71 4.39 -1.97 16.86
C GLU A 71 5.71 -2.29 16.14
N GLY A 72 5.90 -1.74 14.93
CA GLY A 72 7.13 -1.85 14.15
C GLY A 72 7.88 -0.52 14.07
N GLY A 73 9.05 -0.44 14.71
CA GLY A 73 9.97 0.68 14.51
C GLY A 73 10.36 0.82 13.04
N GLY A 74 9.99 1.96 12.45
CA GLY A 74 10.64 2.55 11.29
C GLY A 74 10.68 1.72 10.02
N ARG A 75 9.66 1.85 9.18
CA ARG A 75 9.87 1.87 7.73
C ARG A 75 9.50 3.25 7.21
N GLY A 76 10.46 4.18 7.27
CA GLY A 76 10.29 5.54 6.74
C GLY A 76 11.16 6.65 7.33
N ALA A 77 12.18 6.35 8.15
CA ALA A 77 13.17 7.35 8.59
C ALA A 77 14.60 6.86 8.28
N ALA A 78 15.02 7.06 7.03
CA ALA A 78 16.40 7.16 6.51
C ALA A 78 16.28 7.33 4.99
N SER A 79 16.97 8.19 4.25
CA SER A 79 17.93 9.28 4.48
C SER A 79 18.16 9.94 3.10
N ASP A 80 18.46 11.24 3.09
CA ASP A 80 18.80 12.14 1.96
C ASP A 80 17.70 12.53 0.97
#